data_AF-A0A3D9ZRU0-F1
#
_entry.id   AF-A0A3D9ZRU0-F1
#
_cell.length_a   1.000
_cell.length_b   1.000
_cell.length_c   1.000
_cell.angle_alpha   90.00
_cell.angle_beta   90.00
_cell.angle_gamma   90.00
#
_symmetry.space_group_name_H-M   'P 1'
#
loop_
_entity.id
_entity.type
_entity.pdbx_description
1 polymer ?
#
loop_
_entity_poly.entity_id
_entity_poly.type
_entity_poly.pdbx_seq_one_letter_code
_entity_poly.pdbx_strand_id
1 'polypeptide(L)'
;MSKSGLANRLYRGEAGLNLIGKRKLWFGIAGALILVALLSFGINRFTLGIEFAGGNQFIVPASSSVSLDKTQGAVEKALADNNTSATALPAQQVGRGGETWFEVKTSILTPEQTKAVTEQVAKELGVPTDQINSSRVSPAWGSQVTERAVLGLVIFVALVMVYLILRFEWRMAVAAVSSLLLNLVLTAGLYSLAGFEVTPATIIGFLTILGFALYDVVVVFDKVQENTRGITASNTTTYAESANLAINQTLMRSINTGLVALLPVGGLLIAGLSGASTLADLGLVLFVGMAIAVYSSIFFATPVLVTLKEFEPRIQAHTKRVLARRSAIARGEVAPKKGEAAPAGARQPRQAAPEQSASEVAALAGSAPKVGARPSTAKRSSGGNRGGRPGGNRPGGAKRR
;
A
#
# COMPACT_ATOMS: atom_id res chain seq x y z
N MET A 1 12.83 -12.25 -31.73
CA MET A 1 11.95 -12.27 -30.53
C MET A 1 12.03 -10.90 -29.88
N SER A 2 10.96 -10.10 -29.99
CA SER A 2 10.90 -8.74 -29.44
C SER A 2 11.09 -8.78 -27.93
N LYS A 3 12.01 -7.97 -27.39
CA LYS A 3 12.21 -7.78 -25.96
C LYS A 3 10.91 -7.22 -25.38
N SER A 4 10.07 -8.07 -24.80
CA SER A 4 8.90 -7.64 -24.07
C SER A 4 9.37 -6.71 -22.94
N GLY A 5 9.07 -5.42 -23.08
CA GLY A 5 9.46 -4.40 -22.12
C GLY A 5 8.99 -4.75 -20.72
N LEU A 6 9.72 -4.26 -19.71
CA LEU A 6 9.45 -4.50 -18.29
C LEU A 6 7.98 -4.19 -17.92
N ALA A 7 7.36 -3.22 -18.58
CA ALA A 7 5.93 -2.91 -18.47
C ALA A 7 5.00 -4.06 -18.90
N ASN A 8 5.29 -4.75 -20.01
CA ASN A 8 4.47 -5.88 -20.49
C ASN A 8 4.65 -7.12 -19.60
N ARG A 9 5.85 -7.31 -19.03
CA ARG A 9 6.14 -8.37 -18.06
C ARG A 9 5.48 -8.09 -16.70
N LEU A 10 5.48 -6.84 -16.24
CA LEU A 10 4.71 -6.41 -15.08
C LEU A 10 3.21 -6.65 -15.31
N TYR A 11 2.67 -6.22 -16.46
CA TYR A 11 1.26 -6.40 -16.81
C TYR A 11 0.80 -7.87 -16.81
N ARG A 12 1.68 -8.79 -17.22
CA ARG A 12 1.42 -10.25 -17.22
C ARG A 12 1.70 -10.94 -15.88
N GLY A 13 2.22 -10.22 -14.88
CA GLY A 13 2.65 -10.81 -13.60
C GLY A 13 3.94 -11.65 -13.68
N GLU A 14 4.72 -11.48 -14.75
CA GLU A 14 5.95 -12.21 -15.07
C GLU A 14 7.22 -11.33 -14.92
N ALA A 15 7.10 -10.22 -14.20
CA ALA A 15 8.23 -9.31 -13.96
C ALA A 15 9.42 -10.01 -13.29
N GLY A 16 9.16 -11.07 -12.53
CA GLY A 16 10.20 -11.89 -11.89
C GLY A 16 10.92 -11.13 -10.78
N LEU A 17 10.24 -10.18 -10.14
CA LEU A 17 10.81 -9.41 -9.04
C LEU A 17 10.99 -10.35 -7.84
N ASN A 18 12.21 -10.43 -7.32
CA ASN A 18 12.52 -11.24 -6.14
C ASN A 18 12.42 -10.36 -4.87
N LEU A 19 11.19 -10.08 -4.43
CA LEU A 19 10.93 -9.31 -3.22
C LEU A 19 11.24 -10.12 -1.97
N ILE A 20 10.79 -11.38 -1.92
CA ILE A 20 10.99 -12.24 -0.75
C ILE A 20 12.47 -12.55 -0.53
N GLY A 21 13.24 -12.80 -1.58
CA GLY A 21 14.69 -13.00 -1.47
C GLY A 21 15.44 -11.76 -0.97
N LYS A 22 14.89 -10.57 -1.19
CA LYS A 22 15.42 -9.29 -0.68
C LYS A 22 14.74 -8.82 0.62
N ARG A 23 13.98 -9.67 1.33
CA ARG A 23 13.23 -9.28 2.54
C ARG A 23 14.05 -8.57 3.61
N LYS A 24 15.35 -8.90 3.76
CA LYS A 24 16.24 -8.23 4.73
C LYS A 24 16.41 -6.73 4.42
N LEU A 25 16.48 -6.38 3.13
CA LEU A 25 16.53 -4.99 2.68
C LEU A 25 15.23 -4.28 3.06
N TRP A 26 14.08 -4.90 2.77
CA TRP A 26 12.77 -4.32 3.05
C TRP A 26 12.48 -4.19 4.54
N PHE A 27 12.89 -5.15 5.36
CA PHE A 27 12.85 -5.02 6.82
C PHE A 27 13.80 -3.95 7.34
N GLY A 28 14.99 -3.79 6.73
CA GLY A 28 15.90 -2.69 7.05
C GLY A 28 15.28 -1.33 6.75
N ILE A 29 14.64 -1.17 5.58
CA ILE A 29 13.94 0.07 5.21
C ILE A 29 12.77 0.33 6.16
N ALA A 30 11.91 -0.66 6.40
CA ALA A 30 10.78 -0.52 7.32
C ALA A 30 11.24 -0.19 8.75
N GLY A 31 12.29 -0.86 9.24
CA GLY A 31 12.89 -0.58 10.54
C GLY A 31 13.49 0.82 10.63
N ALA A 32 14.16 1.30 9.59
CA ALA A 32 14.67 2.67 9.54
C ALA A 32 13.54 3.70 9.53
N LEU A 33 12.47 3.47 8.76
CA LEU A 33 11.30 4.35 8.73
C LEU A 33 10.57 4.37 10.08
N ILE A 34 10.41 3.21 10.73
CA ILE A 34 9.86 3.13 12.09
C ILE A 34 10.76 3.91 13.05
N LEU A 35 12.08 3.73 12.98
CA LEU A 35 13.01 4.43 13.87
C LEU A 35 12.89 5.95 13.71
N VAL A 36 12.82 6.45 12.47
CA VAL A 36 12.61 7.89 12.19
C VAL A 36 11.26 8.35 12.75
N ALA A 37 10.18 7.58 12.56
CA ALA A 37 8.87 7.90 13.10
C ALA A 37 8.87 7.97 14.64
N LEU A 38 9.47 6.97 15.30
CA LEU A 38 9.55 6.92 16.76
C LEU A 38 10.45 8.03 17.34
N LEU A 39 11.57 8.34 16.69
CA LEU A 39 12.41 9.49 17.06
C LEU A 39 11.64 10.79 16.91
N SER A 40 10.85 10.93 15.84
CA SER A 40 9.98 12.09 15.67
C SER A 40 9.00 12.23 16.83
N PHE A 41 8.40 11.15 17.33
CA PHE A 41 7.47 11.23 18.47
C PHE A 41 8.11 11.76 19.76
N GLY A 42 9.40 11.48 19.96
CA GLY A 42 10.13 11.94 21.14
C GLY A 42 10.68 13.36 21.01
N ILE A 43 11.09 13.75 19.80
CA ILE A 43 11.72 15.06 19.53
C ILE A 43 10.66 16.12 19.21
N ASN A 44 9.71 15.78 18.34
CA ASN A 44 8.65 16.66 17.89
C ASN A 44 7.37 16.36 18.69
N ARG A 45 6.77 17.40 19.27
CA ARG A 45 5.44 17.27 19.86
C ARG A 45 4.41 17.21 18.74
N PHE A 46 3.39 16.35 18.89
CA PHE A 46 2.24 16.38 17.98
C PHE A 46 1.53 17.73 18.08
N THR A 47 1.31 18.38 16.94
CA THR A 47 0.48 19.57 16.84
C THR A 47 -0.99 19.13 16.95
N LEU A 48 -1.56 19.20 18.15
CA LEU A 48 -2.96 18.85 18.36
C LEU A 48 -3.86 20.02 17.98
N GLY A 49 -4.92 19.72 17.23
CA GLY A 49 -5.94 20.71 16.94
C GLY A 49 -6.76 21.12 18.15
N ILE A 50 -7.50 22.22 18.00
CA ILE A 50 -8.34 22.79 19.08
C ILE A 50 -9.37 21.79 19.60
N GLU A 51 -9.75 20.79 18.80
CA GLU A 51 -10.69 19.75 19.19
C GLU A 51 -10.12 18.79 20.23
N PHE A 52 -8.79 18.62 20.28
CA PHE A 52 -8.10 17.81 21.28
C PHE A 52 -7.47 18.65 22.39
N ALA A 53 -6.82 19.76 22.04
CA ALA A 53 -6.15 20.64 23.00
C ALA A 53 -7.13 21.55 23.77
N GLY A 54 -8.31 21.81 23.20
CA GLY A 54 -9.21 22.87 23.63
C GLY A 54 -8.76 24.23 23.11
N GLY A 55 -9.71 25.08 22.75
CA GLY A 55 -9.42 26.36 22.13
C GLY A 55 -10.65 27.10 21.63
N ASN A 56 -10.42 28.20 20.94
CA ASN A 56 -11.46 28.92 20.20
C ASN A 56 -11.05 29.09 18.75
N GLN A 57 -12.06 29.23 17.90
CA GLN A 57 -11.92 29.49 16.48
C GLN A 57 -12.72 30.75 16.17
N PHE A 58 -12.12 31.67 15.41
CA PHE A 58 -12.78 32.88 14.92
C PHE A 58 -12.73 32.85 13.39
N ILE A 59 -13.89 32.83 12.74
CA ILE A 59 -14.03 32.85 11.29
C ILE A 59 -14.59 34.20 10.89
N VAL A 60 -13.82 34.96 10.11
CA VAL A 60 -14.15 36.32 9.67
C VAL A 60 -14.32 36.35 8.16
N PRO A 61 -15.39 36.94 7.58
CA PRO A 61 -15.52 37.08 6.13
C PRO A 61 -14.40 37.95 5.56
N ALA A 62 -13.81 37.48 4.47
CA ALA A 62 -12.87 38.28 3.70
C ALA A 62 -13.62 39.36 2.92
N SER A 63 -13.03 40.54 2.83
CA SER A 63 -13.55 41.67 2.05
C SER A 63 -12.39 42.47 1.48
N SER A 64 -12.66 43.48 0.66
CA SER A 64 -11.59 44.35 0.12
C SER A 64 -10.80 45.08 1.20
N SER A 65 -11.37 45.28 2.40
CA SER A 65 -10.72 45.94 3.53
C SER A 65 -10.11 44.98 4.55
N VAL A 66 -10.57 43.72 4.59
CA VAL A 66 -10.12 42.68 5.53
C VAL A 66 -9.17 41.73 4.83
N SER A 67 -7.93 41.62 5.34
CA SER A 67 -6.92 40.67 4.85
C SER A 67 -6.55 39.67 5.93
N LEU A 68 -5.82 38.62 5.55
CA LEU A 68 -5.32 37.60 6.46
C LEU A 68 -4.47 38.22 7.59
N ASP A 69 -3.50 39.08 7.24
CA ASP A 69 -2.62 39.75 8.21
C ASP A 69 -3.39 40.69 9.14
N LYS A 70 -4.39 41.41 8.61
CA LYS A 70 -5.24 42.27 9.44
C LYS A 70 -6.09 41.46 10.41
N THR A 71 -6.61 40.32 9.96
CA THR A 71 -7.41 39.43 10.80
C THR A 71 -6.54 38.84 11.92
N GLN A 72 -5.33 38.37 11.58
CA GLN A 72 -4.35 37.91 12.57
C GLN A 72 -4.06 39.00 13.62
N GLY A 73 -3.68 40.19 13.15
CA GLY A 73 -3.33 41.30 14.04
C GLY A 73 -4.49 41.77 14.92
N ALA A 74 -5.72 41.78 14.38
CA ALA A 74 -6.92 42.15 15.15
C ALA A 74 -7.20 41.12 16.26
N VAL A 75 -7.06 39.82 15.97
CA VAL A 75 -7.24 38.78 17.00
C VAL A 75 -6.13 38.87 18.05
N GLU A 76 -4.86 38.96 17.65
CA GLU A 76 -3.73 39.08 18.58
C GLU A 76 -3.85 40.30 19.49
N LYS A 77 -4.25 41.45 18.93
CA LYS A 77 -4.48 42.66 19.72
C LYS A 77 -5.68 42.54 20.64
N ALA A 78 -6.79 41.96 20.18
CA ALA A 78 -7.94 41.70 21.03
C ALA A 78 -7.59 40.75 22.20
N LEU A 79 -6.73 39.75 21.98
CA LEU A 79 -6.23 38.90 23.05
C LEU A 79 -5.41 39.70 24.07
N ALA A 80 -4.52 40.59 23.61
CA ALA A 80 -3.70 41.42 24.46
C ALA A 80 -4.53 42.43 25.28
N ASP A 81 -5.43 43.16 24.64
CA ASP A 81 -6.25 44.21 25.27
C ASP A 81 -7.24 43.64 26.30
N ASN A 82 -7.70 42.40 26.10
CA ASN A 82 -8.57 41.69 27.05
C ASN A 82 -7.77 40.95 28.15
N ASN A 83 -6.46 41.20 28.29
CA ASN A 83 -5.58 40.59 29.27
C ASN A 83 -5.66 39.04 29.28
N THR A 84 -5.80 38.44 28.10
CA THR A 84 -5.81 36.99 28.00
C THR A 84 -4.39 36.47 27.91
N SER A 85 -4.09 35.36 28.60
CA SER A 85 -2.83 34.63 28.41
C SER A 85 -2.86 33.71 27.17
N ALA A 86 -3.84 33.92 26.29
CA ALA A 86 -4.08 33.06 25.16
C ALA A 86 -3.18 33.41 23.97
N THR A 87 -2.80 32.40 23.20
CA THR A 87 -1.97 32.56 22.01
C THR A 87 -2.79 32.28 20.76
N ALA A 88 -2.66 33.14 19.74
CA ALA A 88 -3.23 32.90 18.42
C ALA A 88 -2.27 32.03 17.58
N LEU A 89 -2.84 31.06 16.88
CA LEU A 89 -2.17 30.35 15.79
C LEU A 89 -2.21 31.21 14.52
N PRO A 90 -1.32 30.97 13.55
CA PRO A 90 -1.34 31.71 12.29
C PRO A 90 -2.68 31.62 11.57
N ALA A 91 -3.20 32.77 11.13
CA ALA A 91 -4.43 32.86 10.37
C ALA A 91 -4.36 32.03 9.09
N GLN A 92 -5.48 31.39 8.76
CA GLN A 92 -5.63 30.60 7.54
C GLN A 92 -6.76 31.15 6.69
N GLN A 93 -6.57 31.17 5.37
CA GLN A 93 -7.65 31.49 4.45
C GLN A 93 -8.49 30.24 4.20
N VAL A 94 -9.81 30.40 4.33
CA VAL A 94 -10.82 29.36 4.06
C VAL A 94 -11.79 29.88 2.99
N GLY A 95 -12.32 29.03 2.13
CA GLY A 95 -13.09 29.38 0.94
C GLY A 95 -12.25 29.81 -0.27
N ARG A 96 -12.91 29.89 -1.43
CA ARG A 96 -12.35 30.36 -2.70
C ARG A 96 -13.43 31.11 -3.49
N GLY A 97 -13.03 32.19 -4.17
CA GLY A 97 -13.95 33.00 -4.97
C GLY A 97 -14.71 34.02 -4.11
N GLY A 98 -16.01 34.18 -4.36
CA GLY A 98 -16.85 35.21 -3.73
C GLY A 98 -17.14 34.99 -2.23
N GLU A 99 -16.88 33.81 -1.68
CA GLU A 99 -17.07 33.46 -0.27
C GLU A 99 -15.75 32.99 0.33
N THR A 100 -14.87 33.96 0.60
CA THR A 100 -13.59 33.73 1.28
C THR A 100 -13.71 34.18 2.73
N TRP A 101 -13.05 33.48 3.63
CA TRP A 101 -13.04 33.69 5.08
C TRP A 101 -11.61 33.59 5.59
N PHE A 102 -11.34 34.22 6.72
CA PHE A 102 -10.10 34.09 7.47
C PHE A 102 -10.40 33.44 8.81
N GLU A 103 -9.73 32.34 9.07
CA GLU A 103 -9.84 31.56 10.29
C GLU A 103 -8.63 31.81 11.18
N VAL A 104 -8.88 32.16 12.45
CA VAL A 104 -7.85 32.26 13.48
C VAL A 104 -8.22 31.36 14.66
N LYS A 105 -7.34 30.42 14.97
CA LYS A 105 -7.47 29.54 16.13
C LYS A 105 -6.69 30.11 17.30
N THR A 106 -7.20 29.96 18.51
CA THR A 106 -6.55 30.44 19.75
C THR A 106 -6.60 29.37 20.82
N SER A 107 -5.69 29.45 21.79
CA SER A 107 -5.83 28.68 23.03
C SER A 107 -7.11 29.06 23.79
N ILE A 108 -7.46 28.27 24.80
CA ILE A 108 -8.76 28.38 25.44
C ILE A 108 -9.03 29.77 26.04
N LEU A 109 -10.26 30.23 25.87
CA LEU A 109 -10.80 31.46 26.44
C LEU A 109 -12.04 31.11 27.26
N THR A 110 -12.39 31.96 28.21
CA THR A 110 -13.69 31.94 28.87
C THR A 110 -14.79 32.45 27.91
N PRO A 111 -16.06 32.05 28.09
CA PRO A 111 -17.16 32.56 27.27
C PRO A 111 -17.21 34.10 27.19
N GLU A 112 -16.91 34.77 28.31
CA GLU A 112 -16.86 36.23 28.42
C GLU A 112 -15.72 36.80 27.58
N GLN A 113 -14.53 36.20 27.65
CA GLN A 113 -13.38 36.59 26.82
C GLN A 113 -13.62 36.31 25.34
N THR A 114 -14.20 35.17 24.96
CA THR A 114 -14.53 34.86 23.57
C THR A 114 -15.46 35.91 22.99
N LYS A 115 -16.48 36.33 23.76
CA LYS A 115 -17.40 37.39 23.35
C LYS A 115 -16.69 38.74 23.21
N ALA A 116 -15.91 39.14 24.21
CA ALA A 116 -15.17 40.40 24.19
C ALA A 116 -14.18 40.49 23.02
N VAL A 117 -13.44 39.39 22.77
CA VAL A 117 -12.53 39.27 21.62
C VAL A 117 -13.30 39.37 20.31
N THR A 118 -14.45 38.70 20.19
CA THR A 118 -15.29 38.77 18.98
C THR A 118 -15.76 40.19 18.70
N GLU A 119 -16.27 40.89 19.71
CA GLU A 119 -16.73 42.28 19.60
C GLU A 119 -15.60 43.25 19.24
N GLN A 120 -14.42 43.04 19.80
CA GLN A 120 -13.26 43.86 19.50
C GLN A 120 -12.74 43.63 18.08
N VAL A 121 -12.63 42.36 17.64
CA VAL A 121 -12.23 42.01 16.27
C VAL A 121 -13.23 42.58 15.26
N ALA A 122 -14.54 42.49 15.53
CA ALA A 122 -15.60 43.10 14.73
C ALA A 122 -15.37 44.60 14.56
N LYS A 123 -15.11 45.31 15.67
CA LYS A 123 -14.86 46.76 15.66
C LYS A 123 -13.59 47.13 14.90
N GLU A 124 -12.52 46.36 15.06
CA GLU A 124 -11.22 46.65 14.45
C GLU A 124 -11.19 46.39 12.95
N LEU A 125 -11.92 45.37 12.50
CA LEU A 125 -12.03 45.02 11.09
C LEU A 125 -13.19 45.74 10.37
N GLY A 126 -14.05 46.42 11.12
CA GLY A 126 -15.25 47.08 10.58
C GLY A 126 -16.27 46.08 10.04
N VAL A 127 -16.31 44.86 10.60
CA VAL A 127 -17.21 43.78 10.22
C VAL A 127 -18.30 43.65 11.29
N PRO A 128 -19.58 43.45 10.92
CA PRO A 128 -20.63 43.20 11.90
C PRO A 128 -20.34 41.97 12.76
N THR A 129 -20.56 42.07 14.07
CA THR A 129 -20.25 40.99 15.02
C THR A 129 -20.98 39.69 14.71
N ASP A 130 -22.20 39.78 14.14
CA ASP A 130 -23.02 38.63 13.71
C ASP A 130 -22.46 37.91 12.46
N GLN A 131 -21.54 38.54 11.73
CA GLN A 131 -20.83 37.90 10.62
C GLN A 131 -19.56 37.18 11.05
N ILE A 132 -19.09 37.40 12.29
CA ILE A 132 -17.95 36.67 12.86
C ILE A 132 -18.46 35.42 13.56
N ASN A 133 -18.12 34.26 13.02
CA ASN A 133 -18.46 33.00 13.66
C ASN A 133 -17.36 32.64 14.67
N SER A 134 -17.68 32.73 15.96
CA SER A 134 -16.81 32.27 17.04
C SER A 134 -17.29 30.93 17.59
N SER A 135 -16.40 29.96 17.64
CA SER A 135 -16.66 28.64 18.22
C SER A 135 -15.65 28.35 19.33
N ARG A 136 -16.07 27.60 20.34
CA ARG A 136 -15.23 27.19 21.46
C ARG A 136 -15.30 25.69 21.64
N VAL A 137 -14.15 25.06 21.74
CA VAL A 137 -14.04 23.63 22.04
C VAL A 137 -13.41 23.46 23.41
N SER A 138 -14.09 22.71 24.27
CA SER A 138 -13.61 22.44 25.63
C SER A 138 -12.57 21.30 25.64
N PRO A 139 -11.60 21.30 26.57
CA PRO A 139 -10.60 20.23 26.67
C PRO A 139 -11.25 18.89 27.07
N ALA A 140 -12.36 18.94 27.80
CA ALA A 140 -13.14 17.76 28.18
C ALA A 140 -13.69 17.03 26.95
N TRP A 141 -14.12 17.76 25.92
CA TRP A 141 -14.51 17.18 24.64
C TRP A 141 -13.34 16.43 24.00
N GLY A 142 -12.17 17.07 23.93
CA GLY A 142 -10.96 16.47 23.37
C GLY A 142 -10.58 15.16 24.06
N SER A 143 -10.55 15.13 25.39
CA SER A 143 -10.27 13.91 26.15
C SER A 143 -11.24 12.77 25.83
N GLN A 144 -12.54 13.06 25.75
CA GLN A 144 -13.56 12.05 25.43
C GLN A 144 -13.42 11.56 23.98
N VAL A 145 -13.12 12.44 23.03
CA VAL A 145 -12.91 12.07 21.62
C VAL A 145 -11.66 11.20 21.48
N THR A 146 -10.55 11.56 22.13
CA THR A 146 -9.32 10.76 22.13
C THR A 146 -9.56 9.37 22.70
N GLU A 147 -10.25 9.26 23.84
CA GLU A 147 -10.56 7.97 24.46
C GLU A 147 -11.39 7.08 23.53
N ARG A 148 -12.46 7.64 22.93
CA ARG A 148 -13.31 6.92 21.97
C ARG A 148 -12.54 6.51 20.71
N ALA A 149 -11.63 7.35 20.23
CA ALA A 149 -10.81 7.05 19.07
C ALA A 149 -9.82 5.89 19.33
N VAL A 150 -9.15 5.91 20.48
CA VAL A 150 -8.24 4.82 20.88
C VAL A 150 -9.02 3.52 21.07
N LEU A 151 -10.16 3.57 21.75
CA LEU A 151 -11.03 2.41 21.92
C LEU A 151 -11.51 1.87 20.56
N GLY A 152 -11.96 2.75 19.66
CA GLY A 152 -12.39 2.39 18.31
C GLY A 152 -11.27 1.75 17.48
N LEU A 153 -10.04 2.25 17.59
CA LEU A 153 -8.86 1.67 16.94
C LEU A 153 -8.57 0.26 17.46
N VAL A 154 -8.58 0.05 18.78
CA VAL A 154 -8.34 -1.26 19.39
C VAL A 154 -9.41 -2.25 18.96
N ILE A 155 -10.68 -1.85 19.00
CA ILE A 155 -11.81 -2.67 18.53
C ILE A 155 -11.65 -3.01 17.05
N PHE A 156 -11.30 -2.04 16.21
CA PHE A 156 -11.06 -2.27 14.79
C PHE A 156 -9.96 -3.31 14.54
N VAL A 157 -8.79 -3.16 15.20
CA VAL A 157 -7.67 -4.10 15.05
C VAL A 157 -8.07 -5.50 15.53
N ALA A 158 -8.80 -5.60 16.64
CA ALA A 158 -9.29 -6.87 17.16
C ALA A 158 -10.28 -7.55 16.19
N LEU A 159 -11.27 -6.81 15.67
CA LEU A 159 -12.24 -7.33 14.71
C LEU A 159 -11.59 -7.76 13.40
N VAL A 160 -10.64 -6.97 12.89
CA VAL A 160 -9.84 -7.33 11.71
C VAL A 160 -9.03 -8.59 11.97
N MET A 161 -8.38 -8.71 13.13
CA MET A 161 -7.62 -9.90 13.49
C MET A 161 -8.52 -11.13 13.53
N VAL A 162 -9.68 -11.06 14.17
CA VAL A 162 -10.66 -12.16 14.20
C VAL A 162 -11.13 -12.52 12.79
N TYR A 163 -11.53 -11.54 11.99
CA TYR A 163 -11.94 -11.76 10.60
C TYR A 163 -10.85 -12.47 9.79
N LEU A 164 -9.60 -12.03 9.89
CA LEU A 164 -8.48 -12.63 9.16
C LEU A 164 -8.14 -14.03 9.67
N ILE A 165 -8.27 -14.31 10.98
CA ILE A 165 -8.09 -15.67 11.52
C ILE A 165 -9.15 -16.61 10.94
N LEU A 166 -10.41 -16.17 10.86
CA LEU A 166 -11.52 -16.96 10.32
C LEU A 166 -11.42 -17.16 8.80
N ARG A 167 -11.03 -16.11 8.07
CA ARG A 167 -10.92 -16.13 6.60
C ARG A 167 -9.66 -16.83 6.10
N PHE A 168 -8.57 -16.74 6.87
CA PHE A 168 -7.25 -17.24 6.55
C PHE A 168 -6.73 -18.13 7.68
N GLU A 169 -5.51 -17.87 8.18
CA GLU A 169 -4.91 -18.55 9.30
C GLU A 169 -4.26 -17.53 10.23
N TRP A 170 -4.02 -17.89 11.49
CA TRP A 170 -3.55 -16.94 12.50
C TRP A 170 -2.21 -16.25 12.14
N ARG A 171 -1.28 -16.95 11.47
CA ARG A 171 0.00 -16.35 11.04
C ARG A 171 -0.18 -15.30 9.94
N MET A 172 -1.14 -15.53 9.03
CA MET A 172 -1.55 -14.52 8.06
C MET A 172 -2.21 -13.34 8.76
N ALA A 173 -3.09 -13.57 9.74
CA ALA A 173 -3.69 -12.48 10.51
C ALA A 173 -2.63 -11.61 11.22
N VAL A 174 -1.63 -12.23 11.87
CA VAL A 174 -0.54 -11.49 12.51
C VAL A 174 0.25 -10.67 11.49
N ALA A 175 0.66 -11.26 10.36
CA ALA A 175 1.40 -10.54 9.33
C ALA A 175 0.64 -9.34 8.75
N ALA A 176 -0.67 -9.51 8.51
CA ALA A 176 -1.54 -8.44 8.04
C ALA A 176 -1.65 -7.32 9.09
N VAL A 177 -1.93 -7.65 10.35
CA VAL A 177 -2.04 -6.68 11.43
C VAL A 177 -0.72 -5.95 11.66
N SER A 178 0.44 -6.63 11.59
CA SER A 178 1.75 -5.96 11.65
C SER A 178 1.92 -4.93 10.53
N SER A 179 1.43 -5.20 9.33
CA SER A 179 1.44 -4.22 8.23
C SER A 179 0.52 -3.04 8.48
N LEU A 180 -0.66 -3.27 9.09
CA LEU A 180 -1.58 -2.19 9.48
C LEU A 180 -0.97 -1.30 10.58
N LEU A 181 -0.31 -1.90 11.57
CA LEU A 181 0.41 -1.15 12.60
C LEU A 181 1.56 -0.33 12.01
N LEU A 182 2.31 -0.90 11.06
CA LEU A 182 3.33 -0.14 10.32
C LEU A 182 2.71 1.10 9.65
N ASN A 183 1.56 0.95 8.99
CA ASN A 183 0.89 2.09 8.34
C ASN A 183 0.55 3.20 9.34
N LEU A 184 0.02 2.84 10.52
CA LEU A 184 -0.31 3.81 11.56
C LEU A 184 0.93 4.52 12.08
N VAL A 185 1.98 3.77 12.42
CA VAL A 185 3.23 4.33 12.94
C VAL A 185 3.89 5.25 11.92
N LEU A 186 3.95 4.86 10.65
CA LEU A 186 4.58 5.68 9.61
C LEU A 186 3.74 6.93 9.28
N THR A 187 2.41 6.80 9.22
CA THR A 187 1.55 7.96 8.93
C THR A 187 1.56 8.95 10.10
N ALA A 188 1.43 8.46 11.34
CA ALA A 188 1.58 9.30 12.54
C ALA A 188 2.99 9.90 12.64
N GLY A 189 4.02 9.13 12.27
CA GLY A 189 5.42 9.56 12.18
C GLY A 189 5.58 10.77 11.28
N LEU A 190 4.98 10.72 10.09
CA LEU A 190 5.02 11.86 9.17
C LEU A 190 4.29 13.08 9.73
N TYR A 191 3.15 12.90 10.39
CA TYR A 191 2.41 13.99 11.04
C TYR A 191 3.24 14.68 12.12
N SER A 192 3.88 13.89 12.97
CA SER A 192 4.81 14.40 13.99
C SER A 192 6.01 15.11 13.37
N LEU A 193 6.57 14.58 12.28
CA LEU A 193 7.77 15.13 11.65
C LEU A 193 7.50 16.43 10.88
N ALA A 194 6.39 16.49 10.17
CA ALA A 194 5.99 17.66 9.39
C ALA A 194 5.26 18.72 10.23
N GLY A 195 4.91 18.40 11.47
CA GLY A 195 4.17 19.30 12.36
C GLY A 195 2.72 19.52 11.93
N PHE A 196 2.13 18.59 11.17
CA PHE A 196 0.75 18.68 10.72
C PHE A 196 -0.23 18.58 11.89
N GLU A 197 -1.31 19.36 11.82
CA GLU A 197 -2.34 19.38 12.85
C GLU A 197 -3.09 18.04 12.87
N VAL A 198 -3.22 17.46 14.06
CA VAL A 198 -4.04 16.27 14.31
C VAL A 198 -5.41 16.73 14.75
N THR A 199 -6.41 16.48 13.92
CA THR A 199 -7.82 16.82 14.16
C THR A 199 -8.68 15.55 14.16
N PRO A 200 -9.96 15.60 14.57
CA PRO A 200 -10.86 14.45 14.45
C PRO A 200 -10.98 13.93 13.02
N ALA A 201 -10.84 14.80 12.01
CA ALA A 201 -10.79 14.40 10.60
C ALA A 201 -9.56 13.52 10.30
N THR A 202 -8.41 13.79 10.93
CA THR A 202 -7.21 12.94 10.83
C THR A 202 -7.50 11.53 11.32
N ILE A 203 -8.24 11.37 12.42
CA ILE A 203 -8.62 10.06 12.97
C ILE A 203 -9.52 9.30 11.99
N ILE A 204 -10.55 9.96 11.45
CA ILE A 204 -11.42 9.36 10.42
C ILE A 204 -10.59 8.87 9.24
N GLY A 205 -9.63 9.68 8.80
CA GLY A 205 -8.72 9.31 7.73
C GLY A 205 -7.81 8.14 8.09
N PHE A 206 -7.28 8.06 9.32
CA PHE A 206 -6.54 6.88 9.80
C PHE A 206 -7.37 5.60 9.74
N LEU A 207 -8.64 5.64 10.18
CA LEU A 207 -9.52 4.47 10.07
C LEU A 207 -9.81 4.11 8.61
N THR A 208 -9.95 5.10 7.74
CA THR A 208 -10.21 4.88 6.32
C THR A 208 -9.01 4.24 5.61
N ILE A 209 -7.79 4.71 5.85
CA ILE A 209 -6.58 4.11 5.25
C ILE A 209 -6.37 2.68 5.73
N LEU A 210 -6.75 2.35 6.97
CA LEU A 210 -6.66 0.99 7.50
C LEU A 210 -7.59 0.03 6.74
N GLY A 211 -8.84 0.45 6.48
CA GLY A 211 -9.78 -0.31 5.66
C GLY A 211 -9.26 -0.52 4.23
N PHE A 212 -8.71 0.54 3.63
CA PHE A 212 -8.06 0.46 2.32
C PHE A 212 -6.86 -0.50 2.31
N ALA A 213 -5.95 -0.37 3.28
CA ALA A 213 -4.76 -1.21 3.39
C ALA A 213 -5.10 -2.69 3.55
N LEU A 214 -6.17 -3.00 4.28
CA LEU A 214 -6.66 -4.36 4.47
C LEU A 214 -7.07 -5.00 3.13
N TYR A 215 -7.74 -4.27 2.25
CA TYR A 215 -8.19 -4.80 0.97
C TYR A 215 -7.03 -5.36 0.15
N ASP A 216 -5.93 -4.61 0.04
CA ASP A 216 -4.77 -5.06 -0.75
C ASP A 216 -4.05 -6.24 -0.10
N VAL A 217 -3.88 -6.21 1.23
CA VAL A 217 -3.28 -7.34 1.97
C VAL A 217 -4.10 -8.63 1.80
N VAL A 218 -5.43 -8.55 1.87
CA VAL A 218 -6.32 -9.72 1.68
C VAL A 218 -6.16 -10.32 0.29
N VAL A 219 -6.09 -9.50 -0.76
CA VAL A 219 -5.94 -9.98 -2.14
C VAL A 219 -4.60 -10.66 -2.36
N VAL A 220 -3.51 -10.08 -1.84
CA VAL A 220 -2.18 -10.70 -1.93
C VAL A 220 -2.15 -12.00 -1.14
N PHE A 221 -2.73 -12.04 0.06
CA PHE A 221 -2.72 -13.22 0.92
C PHE A 221 -3.61 -14.35 0.38
N ASP A 222 -4.73 -14.04 -0.25
CA ASP A 222 -5.55 -15.01 -0.96
C ASP A 222 -4.72 -15.69 -2.07
N LYS A 223 -3.96 -14.91 -2.84
CA LYS A 223 -3.05 -15.46 -3.87
C LYS A 223 -1.89 -16.26 -3.27
N VAL A 224 -1.33 -15.83 -2.15
CA VAL A 224 -0.30 -16.60 -1.42
C VAL A 224 -0.87 -17.94 -0.96
N GLN A 225 -2.08 -17.95 -0.39
CA GLN A 225 -2.75 -19.17 0.05
C GLN A 225 -3.06 -20.11 -1.13
N GLU A 226 -3.51 -19.57 -2.26
CA GLU A 226 -3.73 -20.33 -3.49
C GLU A 226 -2.42 -20.98 -4.00
N ASN A 227 -1.34 -20.19 -4.12
CA ASN A 227 -0.04 -20.66 -4.62
C ASN A 227 0.71 -21.60 -3.66
N THR A 228 0.34 -21.60 -2.39
CA THR A 228 0.95 -22.44 -1.34
C THR A 228 0.05 -23.61 -0.93
N ARG A 229 -1.11 -23.76 -1.56
CA ARG A 229 -2.04 -24.87 -1.29
C ARG A 229 -1.37 -26.20 -1.65
N GLY A 230 -1.21 -27.06 -0.63
CA GLY A 230 -0.55 -28.37 -0.81
C GLY A 230 0.95 -28.27 -1.08
N ILE A 231 1.61 -27.14 -0.79
CA ILE A 231 3.03 -26.92 -1.13
C ILE A 231 3.96 -27.99 -0.56
N THR A 232 3.63 -28.56 0.60
CA THR A 232 4.42 -29.60 1.27
C THR A 232 4.45 -30.93 0.53
N ALA A 233 3.54 -31.14 -0.42
CA ALA A 233 3.49 -32.34 -1.27
C ALA A 233 4.42 -32.22 -2.50
N SER A 234 4.79 -31.00 -2.91
CA SER A 234 5.75 -30.75 -3.98
C SER A 234 7.16 -30.54 -3.42
N ASN A 235 8.18 -31.02 -4.13
CA ASN A 235 9.60 -30.79 -3.80
C ASN A 235 10.31 -29.89 -4.81
N THR A 236 9.56 -29.13 -5.62
CA THR A 236 10.09 -28.34 -6.74
C THR A 236 10.29 -26.87 -6.37
N THR A 237 9.40 -26.32 -5.53
CA THR A 237 9.34 -24.91 -5.13
C THR A 237 9.17 -24.77 -3.62
N THR A 238 9.82 -23.76 -3.05
CA THR A 238 9.72 -23.41 -1.62
C THR A 238 8.51 -22.51 -1.35
N TYR A 239 8.08 -22.42 -0.09
CA TYR A 239 7.01 -21.49 0.31
C TYR A 239 7.35 -20.03 -0.06
N ALA A 240 8.59 -19.61 0.17
CA ALA A 240 9.09 -18.28 -0.14
C ALA A 240 8.98 -17.94 -1.64
N GLU A 241 9.28 -18.91 -2.52
CA GLU A 241 9.15 -18.73 -3.97
C GLU A 241 7.70 -18.66 -4.42
N SER A 242 6.82 -19.51 -3.87
CA SER A 242 5.38 -19.45 -4.15
C SER A 242 4.76 -18.14 -3.67
N ALA A 243 5.17 -17.63 -2.51
CA ALA A 243 4.74 -16.34 -1.99
C ALA A 243 5.26 -15.19 -2.86
N ASN A 244 6.52 -15.27 -3.32
CA ASN A 244 7.07 -14.28 -4.24
C ASN A 244 6.33 -14.28 -5.60
N LEU A 245 5.96 -15.44 -6.09
CA LEU A 245 5.14 -15.57 -7.30
C LEU A 245 3.76 -14.92 -7.09
N ALA A 246 3.14 -15.12 -5.93
CA ALA A 246 1.85 -14.51 -5.61
C ALA A 246 1.92 -12.97 -5.66
N ILE A 247 2.95 -12.37 -5.05
CA ILE A 247 3.17 -10.91 -5.12
C ILE A 247 3.27 -10.46 -6.57
N ASN A 248 4.06 -11.14 -7.42
CA ASN A 248 4.23 -10.74 -8.81
C ASN A 248 2.90 -10.83 -9.61
N GLN A 249 2.07 -11.83 -9.32
CA GLN A 249 0.76 -12.01 -9.96
C GLN A 249 -0.26 -10.94 -9.55
N THR A 250 -0.15 -10.40 -8.34
CA THR A 250 -1.07 -9.37 -7.83
C THR A 250 -0.52 -7.96 -7.96
N LEU A 251 0.78 -7.79 -8.22
CA LEU A 251 1.47 -6.49 -8.15
C LEU A 251 0.80 -5.40 -8.99
N MET A 252 0.47 -5.69 -10.25
CA MET A 252 -0.17 -4.70 -11.12
C MET A 252 -1.60 -4.37 -10.68
N ARG A 253 -2.31 -5.32 -10.07
CA ARG A 253 -3.61 -5.04 -9.47
C ARG A 253 -3.44 -4.09 -8.29
N SER A 254 -2.53 -4.39 -7.37
CA SER A 254 -2.25 -3.56 -6.20
C SER A 254 -1.82 -2.15 -6.59
N ILE A 255 -0.90 -2.02 -7.56
CA ILE A 255 -0.47 -0.72 -8.10
C ILE A 255 -1.64 0.02 -8.74
N ASN A 256 -2.44 -0.65 -9.59
CA ASN A 256 -3.56 0.01 -10.27
C ASN A 256 -4.63 0.47 -9.28
N THR A 257 -5.03 -0.39 -8.33
CA THR A 257 -6.01 -0.03 -7.30
C THR A 257 -5.48 1.11 -6.43
N GLY A 258 -4.20 1.06 -6.05
CA GLY A 258 -3.54 2.13 -5.30
C GLY A 258 -3.52 3.47 -6.03
N LEU A 259 -3.03 3.49 -7.28
CA LEU A 259 -2.95 4.72 -8.07
C LEU A 259 -4.32 5.29 -8.40
N VAL A 260 -5.28 4.46 -8.80
CA VAL A 260 -6.64 4.90 -9.12
C VAL A 260 -7.34 5.47 -7.89
N ALA A 261 -7.11 4.91 -6.70
CA ALA A 261 -7.64 5.45 -5.45
C ALA A 261 -6.92 6.73 -5.00
N LEU A 262 -5.61 6.85 -5.26
CA LEU A 262 -4.82 8.03 -4.91
C LEU A 262 -5.17 9.27 -5.77
N LEU A 263 -5.62 9.11 -7.02
CA LEU A 263 -5.94 10.24 -7.90
C LEU A 263 -7.05 11.16 -7.33
N PRO A 264 -8.25 10.68 -6.95
CA PRO A 264 -9.28 11.55 -6.39
C PRO A 264 -8.88 12.11 -5.03
N VAL A 265 -8.15 11.35 -4.21
CA VAL A 265 -7.64 11.82 -2.92
C VAL A 265 -6.58 12.90 -3.10
N GLY A 266 -5.71 12.76 -4.10
CA GLY A 266 -4.74 13.79 -4.50
C GLY A 266 -5.44 15.03 -5.04
N GLY A 267 -6.52 14.86 -5.83
CA GLY A 267 -7.38 15.95 -6.25
C GLY A 267 -8.01 16.68 -5.07
N LEU A 268 -8.49 15.94 -4.06
CA LEU A 268 -9.00 16.48 -2.81
C LEU A 268 -7.94 17.26 -2.04
N LEU A 269 -6.71 16.73 -1.94
CA LEU A 269 -5.59 17.42 -1.31
C LEU A 269 -5.26 18.73 -2.03
N ILE A 270 -5.13 18.72 -3.36
CA ILE A 270 -4.84 19.92 -4.16
C ILE A 270 -5.99 20.95 -4.04
N ALA A 271 -7.23 20.48 -4.04
CA ALA A 271 -8.40 21.33 -3.83
C ALA A 271 -8.43 21.94 -2.42
N GLY A 272 -8.09 21.15 -1.39
CA GLY A 272 -7.99 21.58 0.00
C GLY A 272 -6.91 22.64 0.20
N LEU A 273 -5.74 22.49 -0.44
CA LEU A 273 -4.68 23.50 -0.44
C LEU A 273 -5.12 24.84 -1.04
N SER A 274 -6.23 24.88 -1.79
CA SER A 274 -6.78 26.08 -2.42
C SER A 274 -7.79 26.84 -1.54
N GLY A 275 -7.87 26.53 -0.24
CA GLY A 275 -8.69 27.28 0.72
C GLY A 275 -9.71 26.45 1.50
N ALA A 276 -9.57 25.14 1.65
CA ALA A 276 -10.43 24.40 2.58
C ALA A 276 -9.56 23.64 3.57
N SER A 277 -9.25 24.27 4.70
CA SER A 277 -8.34 23.75 5.75
C SER A 277 -8.70 22.31 6.14
N THR A 278 -9.98 22.07 6.45
CA THR A 278 -10.46 20.73 6.83
C THR A 278 -10.39 19.69 5.71
N LEU A 279 -10.64 20.06 4.45
CA LEU A 279 -10.50 19.16 3.30
C LEU A 279 -9.02 18.88 2.98
N ALA A 280 -8.14 19.87 3.19
CA ALA A 280 -6.70 19.70 3.06
C ALA A 280 -6.18 18.70 4.09
N ASP A 281 -6.60 18.84 5.36
CA ASP A 281 -6.19 17.96 6.46
C ASP A 281 -6.62 16.51 6.21
N LEU A 282 -7.87 16.32 5.79
CA LEU A 282 -8.41 15.00 5.44
C LEU A 282 -7.77 14.44 4.17
N GLY A 283 -7.58 15.26 3.14
CA GLY A 283 -6.91 14.87 1.90
C GLY A 283 -5.47 14.45 2.14
N LEU A 284 -4.75 15.16 3.00
CA LEU A 284 -3.34 14.91 3.33
C LEU A 284 -3.18 13.57 4.05
N VAL A 285 -3.99 13.31 5.09
CA VAL A 285 -3.90 12.06 5.85
C VAL A 285 -4.22 10.86 4.95
N LEU A 286 -5.25 10.98 4.11
CA LEU A 286 -5.66 9.93 3.20
C LEU A 286 -4.60 9.70 2.13
N PHE A 287 -4.05 10.76 1.54
CA PHE A 287 -3.07 10.65 0.46
C PHE A 287 -1.79 9.97 0.96
N VAL A 288 -1.22 10.48 2.05
CA VAL A 288 -0.01 9.93 2.66
C VAL A 288 -0.25 8.50 3.12
N GLY A 289 -1.31 8.28 3.91
CA GLY A 289 -1.59 6.99 4.50
C GLY A 289 -1.90 5.92 3.46
N MET A 290 -2.58 6.28 2.37
CA MET A 290 -2.84 5.39 1.25
C MET A 290 -1.55 5.07 0.46
N ALA A 291 -0.67 6.06 0.24
CA ALA A 291 0.62 5.82 -0.40
C ALA A 291 1.50 4.85 0.42
N ILE A 292 1.54 5.05 1.75
CA ILE A 292 2.21 4.14 2.68
C ILE A 292 1.56 2.75 2.65
N ALA A 293 0.23 2.67 2.62
CA ALA A 293 -0.50 1.40 2.56
C ALA A 293 -0.19 0.58 1.32
N VAL A 294 -0.13 1.22 0.14
CA VAL A 294 0.26 0.57 -1.13
C VAL A 294 1.69 0.05 -1.04
N TYR A 295 2.60 0.80 -0.42
CA TYR A 295 3.97 0.35 -0.22
C TYR A 295 4.05 -0.84 0.75
N SER A 296 3.43 -0.75 1.93
CA SER A 296 3.58 -1.76 2.98
C SER A 296 2.93 -3.09 2.62
N SER A 297 1.78 -3.09 1.93
CA SER A 297 1.11 -4.32 1.51
C SER A 297 2.00 -5.16 0.58
N ILE A 298 2.72 -4.51 -0.34
CA ILE A 298 3.59 -5.16 -1.33
C ILE A 298 4.93 -5.56 -0.71
N PHE A 299 5.58 -4.63 0.02
CA PHE A 299 6.97 -4.77 0.43
C PHE A 299 7.17 -5.24 1.88
N PHE A 300 6.13 -5.27 2.71
CA PHE A 300 6.24 -5.62 4.14
C PHE A 300 5.35 -6.80 4.55
N ALA A 301 4.05 -6.77 4.24
CA ALA A 301 3.10 -7.77 4.73
C ALA A 301 3.49 -9.22 4.36
N THR A 302 3.77 -9.47 3.08
CA THR A 302 4.11 -10.82 2.61
C THR A 302 5.49 -11.30 3.10
N PRO A 303 6.55 -10.45 3.10
CA PRO A 303 7.80 -10.79 3.78
C PRO A 303 7.64 -11.20 5.25
N VAL A 304 6.83 -10.47 6.03
CA VAL A 304 6.53 -10.83 7.43
C VAL A 304 5.87 -12.22 7.48
N LEU A 305 4.87 -12.47 6.64
CA LEU A 305 4.21 -13.78 6.55
C LEU A 305 5.21 -14.90 6.25
N VAL A 306 6.07 -14.73 5.24
CA VAL A 306 7.07 -15.75 4.88
C VAL A 306 8.01 -16.02 6.05
N THR A 307 8.47 -15.00 6.75
CA THR A 307 9.32 -15.17 7.93
C THR A 307 8.59 -15.93 9.04
N LEU A 308 7.32 -15.59 9.32
CA LEU A 308 6.50 -16.34 10.28
C LEU A 308 6.30 -17.80 9.86
N LYS A 309 6.14 -18.07 8.57
CA LYS A 309 5.96 -19.42 8.01
C LYS A 309 7.22 -20.25 8.03
N GLU A 310 8.38 -19.64 7.83
CA GLU A 310 9.67 -20.32 7.94
C GLU A 310 9.99 -20.75 9.38
N PHE A 311 9.32 -20.23 10.40
CA PHE A 311 9.41 -20.78 11.76
C PHE A 311 8.60 -22.07 11.96
N GLU A 312 7.77 -22.49 10.99
CA GLU A 312 7.06 -23.77 11.09
C GLU A 312 7.99 -24.95 10.80
N PRO A 313 8.09 -25.96 11.70
CA PRO A 313 8.90 -27.15 11.45
C PRO A 313 8.55 -27.86 10.13
N ARG A 314 7.25 -27.88 9.77
CA ARG A 314 6.75 -28.46 8.52
C ARG A 314 7.30 -27.75 7.28
N ILE A 315 7.32 -26.42 7.29
CA ILE A 315 7.83 -25.59 6.17
C ILE A 315 9.35 -25.63 6.12
N GLN A 316 10.04 -25.67 7.26
CA GLN A 316 11.49 -25.85 7.31
C GLN A 316 11.92 -27.19 6.73
N ALA A 317 11.28 -28.28 7.14
CA ALA A 317 11.55 -29.61 6.62
C ALA A 317 11.30 -29.67 5.11
N HIS A 318 10.17 -29.11 4.65
CA HIS A 318 9.87 -28.98 3.23
C HIS A 318 10.95 -28.19 2.47
N THR A 319 11.33 -27.01 2.96
CA THR A 319 12.36 -26.18 2.34
C THR A 319 13.70 -26.91 2.24
N LYS A 320 14.12 -27.60 3.30
CA LYS A 320 15.32 -28.44 3.29
C LYS A 320 15.25 -29.54 2.22
N ARG A 321 14.09 -30.22 2.08
CA ARG A 321 13.89 -31.25 1.03
C ARG A 321 13.98 -30.67 -0.38
N VAL A 322 13.37 -29.52 -0.63
CA VAL A 322 13.44 -28.82 -1.93
C VAL A 322 14.88 -28.47 -2.27
N LEU A 323 15.62 -27.86 -1.33
CA LEU A 323 17.01 -27.46 -1.53
C LEU A 323 17.94 -28.66 -1.72
N ALA A 324 17.76 -29.72 -0.91
CA ALA A 324 18.52 -30.96 -1.04
C ALA A 324 18.30 -31.60 -2.42
N ARG A 325 17.05 -31.72 -2.88
CA ARG A 325 16.73 -32.23 -4.21
C ARG A 325 17.35 -31.38 -5.32
N ARG A 326 17.27 -30.05 -5.23
CA ARG A 326 17.90 -29.16 -6.22
C ARG A 326 19.41 -29.33 -6.25
N SER A 327 20.05 -29.51 -5.10
CA SER A 327 21.48 -29.77 -5.02
C SER A 327 21.85 -31.13 -5.63
N ALA A 328 21.03 -32.17 -5.42
CA ALA A 328 21.23 -33.49 -6.02
C ALA A 328 21.05 -33.47 -7.54
N ILE A 329 20.05 -32.73 -8.05
CA ILE A 329 19.89 -32.49 -9.49
C ILE A 329 21.11 -31.75 -10.06
N ALA A 330 21.60 -30.71 -9.36
CA ALA A 330 22.77 -29.95 -9.79
C ALA A 330 24.07 -30.79 -9.80
N ARG A 331 24.17 -31.78 -8.91
CA ARG A 331 25.26 -32.77 -8.90
C ARG A 331 25.07 -33.93 -9.89
N GLY A 332 23.94 -34.00 -10.59
CA GLY A 332 23.62 -35.07 -11.54
C GLY A 332 23.16 -36.38 -10.89
N GLU A 333 22.91 -36.40 -9.57
CA GLU A 333 22.49 -37.59 -8.82
C GLU A 333 21.02 -37.96 -9.07
N VAL A 334 20.20 -37.00 -9.51
CA VAL A 334 18.76 -37.17 -9.74
C VAL A 334 18.36 -36.51 -11.05
N ALA A 335 17.62 -37.22 -11.89
CA ALA A 335 17.08 -36.66 -13.13
C ALA A 335 15.97 -35.62 -12.84
N PRO A 336 15.96 -34.46 -13.52
CA PRO A 336 14.89 -33.48 -13.37
C PRO A 336 13.55 -34.07 -13.85
N LYS A 337 12.45 -33.71 -13.20
CA LYS A 337 11.13 -34.15 -13.64
C LYS A 337 10.80 -33.44 -14.97
N LYS A 338 10.18 -34.15 -15.91
CA LYS A 338 9.83 -33.64 -17.25
C LYS A 338 9.03 -32.32 -17.12
N GLY A 339 9.59 -31.21 -17.58
CA GLY A 339 9.00 -29.86 -17.47
C GLY A 339 9.64 -28.92 -16.42
N GLU A 340 10.59 -29.39 -15.59
CA GLU A 340 11.37 -28.50 -14.71
C GLU A 340 12.53 -27.84 -15.46
N ALA A 341 12.63 -26.51 -15.41
CA ALA A 341 13.80 -25.79 -15.89
C ALA A 341 15.00 -26.08 -14.99
N ALA A 342 16.14 -26.49 -15.57
CA ALA A 342 17.38 -26.68 -14.82
C ALA A 342 17.81 -25.36 -14.15
N PRO A 343 18.31 -25.39 -12.89
CA PRO A 343 18.75 -24.18 -12.21
C PRO A 343 19.88 -23.50 -13.01
N ALA A 344 19.79 -22.18 -13.16
CA ALA A 344 20.64 -21.35 -14.02
C ALA A 344 22.14 -21.29 -13.66
N GLY A 345 22.62 -22.13 -12.73
CA GLY A 345 24.01 -22.18 -12.27
C GLY A 345 24.89 -23.22 -12.98
N ALA A 346 24.34 -24.07 -13.85
CA ALA A 346 25.09 -25.15 -14.50
C ALA A 346 25.46 -24.79 -15.95
N ARG A 347 26.30 -23.77 -16.14
CA ARG A 347 27.23 -23.73 -17.27
C ARG A 347 28.63 -23.76 -16.68
N GLN A 348 29.17 -24.96 -16.47
CA GLN A 348 30.62 -25.11 -16.39
C GLN A 348 31.23 -24.56 -17.69
N PRO A 349 32.39 -23.88 -17.65
CA PRO A 349 33.12 -23.57 -18.86
C PRO A 349 33.42 -24.90 -19.53
N ARG A 350 32.96 -25.11 -20.76
CA ARG A 350 33.53 -26.16 -21.60
C ARG A 350 35.04 -25.88 -21.66
N GLN A 351 35.83 -26.74 -21.03
CA GLN A 351 37.26 -26.81 -21.31
C GLN A 351 37.40 -26.97 -22.82
N ALA A 352 38.14 -26.06 -23.44
CA ALA A 352 38.47 -26.12 -24.84
C ALA A 352 39.20 -27.45 -25.10
N ALA A 353 38.61 -28.30 -25.93
CA ALA A 353 39.34 -29.41 -26.53
C ALA A 353 40.42 -28.84 -27.47
N PRO A 354 41.61 -29.46 -27.59
CA PRO A 354 42.68 -28.94 -28.42
C PRO A 354 42.26 -28.91 -29.88
N GLU A 355 42.63 -27.84 -30.57
CA GLU A 355 42.50 -27.66 -32.02
C GLU A 355 43.09 -28.86 -32.75
N GLN A 356 42.26 -29.62 -33.47
CA GLN A 356 42.72 -30.45 -34.56
C GLN A 356 42.59 -29.65 -35.86
N SER A 357 43.76 -29.49 -36.47
CA SER A 357 44.07 -28.75 -37.67
C SER A 357 43.22 -29.10 -38.88
N ALA A 358 43.00 -28.08 -39.71
CA ALA A 358 42.36 -28.11 -41.00
C ALA A 358 42.90 -29.20 -41.94
N SER A 359 42.10 -30.25 -42.18
CA SER A 359 42.23 -31.09 -43.38
C SER A 359 41.00 -31.98 -43.62
N GLU A 360 39.76 -31.44 -43.62
CA GLU A 360 38.62 -32.26 -44.07
C GLU A 360 37.37 -31.45 -44.50
N VAL A 361 37.56 -30.29 -45.12
CA VAL A 361 36.45 -29.53 -45.76
C VAL A 361 36.73 -29.21 -47.24
N ALA A 362 37.72 -29.88 -47.83
CA ALA A 362 38.08 -29.78 -49.26
C ALA A 362 37.50 -30.92 -50.12
N ALA A 363 36.47 -31.62 -49.63
CA ALA A 363 35.69 -32.56 -50.41
C ALA A 363 34.21 -32.26 -50.18
N LEU A 364 33.44 -32.07 -51.27
CA LEU A 364 32.00 -31.71 -51.34
C LEU A 364 31.67 -30.24 -51.65
N ALA A 365 32.61 -29.48 -52.23
CA ALA A 365 32.24 -28.35 -53.08
C ALA A 365 31.92 -28.88 -54.49
N GLY A 366 30.65 -29.20 -54.76
CA GLY A 366 30.22 -29.58 -56.10
C GLY A 366 28.71 -29.75 -56.24
N SER A 367 28.13 -28.97 -57.16
CA SER A 367 26.79 -29.11 -57.77
C SER A 367 25.66 -28.27 -57.17
N ALA A 368 25.51 -27.05 -57.71
CA ALA A 368 24.27 -26.28 -57.69
C ALA A 368 23.16 -26.99 -58.52
N PRO A 369 21.86 -26.72 -58.26
CA PRO A 369 20.75 -27.56 -58.72
C PRO A 369 20.30 -27.22 -60.17
N LYS A 370 19.85 -28.25 -60.92
CA LYS A 370 19.14 -28.06 -62.20
C LYS A 370 17.64 -27.94 -61.98
N VAL A 371 17.03 -26.98 -62.69
CA VAL A 371 15.61 -26.65 -62.69
C VAL A 371 14.82 -27.70 -63.49
N GLY A 372 13.73 -28.23 -62.89
CA GLY A 372 12.71 -29.02 -63.59
C GLY A 372 12.76 -30.54 -63.38
N ALA A 373 12.37 -31.01 -62.19
CA ALA A 373 12.01 -32.43 -61.98
C ALA A 373 10.76 -32.56 -61.08
N ARG A 374 9.75 -33.27 -61.58
CA ARG A 374 8.46 -33.56 -60.94
C ARG A 374 8.62 -34.37 -59.64
N PRO A 375 7.75 -34.18 -58.63
CA PRO A 375 7.73 -35.04 -57.45
C PRO A 375 7.07 -36.39 -57.79
N SER A 376 7.80 -37.49 -57.52
CA SER A 376 7.27 -38.85 -57.55
C SER A 376 6.52 -39.17 -56.26
N THR A 377 5.34 -39.73 -56.43
CA THR A 377 4.45 -40.27 -55.40
C THR A 377 5.01 -41.59 -54.87
N ALA A 378 5.08 -41.73 -53.54
CA ALA A 378 5.17 -43.03 -52.87
C ALA A 378 4.14 -43.10 -51.73
N LYS A 379 3.45 -44.23 -51.69
CA LYS A 379 2.16 -44.51 -51.03
C LYS A 379 2.38 -45.59 -49.96
N ARG A 380 1.43 -45.64 -49.00
CA ARG A 380 1.12 -46.68 -47.99
C ARG A 380 1.54 -46.32 -46.55
N SER A 381 0.79 -46.60 -45.49
CA SER A 381 -0.32 -47.57 -45.33
C SER A 381 -1.36 -47.12 -44.31
N SER A 382 -2.60 -47.48 -44.59
CA SER A 382 -3.79 -47.48 -43.73
C SER A 382 -3.81 -48.72 -42.84
N GLY A 383 -4.44 -48.60 -41.66
CA GLY A 383 -4.87 -49.69 -40.77
C GLY A 383 -4.88 -49.19 -39.32
N GLY A 384 -5.92 -49.33 -38.51
CA GLY A 384 -7.26 -49.87 -38.62
C GLY A 384 -8.00 -49.49 -37.34
N ASN A 385 -9.31 -49.28 -37.44
CA ASN A 385 -10.18 -48.82 -36.36
C ASN A 385 -10.76 -50.03 -35.58
N ARG A 386 -10.88 -49.94 -34.23
CA ARG A 386 -12.09 -50.25 -33.42
C ARG A 386 -11.80 -50.72 -31.98
N GLY A 387 -12.55 -50.11 -31.06
CA GLY A 387 -12.81 -50.56 -29.68
C GLY A 387 -12.93 -49.34 -28.76
N GLY A 388 -14.07 -48.84 -28.28
CA GLY A 388 -15.43 -49.36 -28.19
C GLY A 388 -15.81 -49.55 -26.72
N ARG A 389 -16.42 -48.54 -26.06
CA ARG A 389 -17.50 -48.61 -25.02
C ARG A 389 -17.71 -47.28 -24.26
N PRO A 390 -18.86 -47.06 -23.59
CA PRO A 390 -19.79 -46.01 -24.00
C PRO A 390 -20.00 -44.88 -22.97
N GLY A 391 -20.36 -43.69 -23.47
CA GLY A 391 -20.91 -42.60 -22.67
C GLY A 391 -22.41 -42.81 -22.42
N GLY A 392 -22.81 -42.80 -21.15
CA GLY A 392 -24.21 -42.87 -20.73
C GLY A 392 -24.92 -41.54 -20.92
N ASN A 393 -26.03 -41.58 -21.66
CA ASN A 393 -27.04 -40.53 -21.74
C ASN A 393 -27.86 -40.48 -20.43
N ARG A 394 -28.08 -39.28 -19.90
CA ARG A 394 -29.25 -38.95 -19.06
C ARG A 394 -29.93 -37.72 -19.65
N PRO A 395 -31.23 -37.77 -20.00
CA PRO A 395 -31.93 -36.67 -20.63
C PRO A 395 -32.58 -35.71 -19.62
N GLY A 396 -32.57 -34.43 -19.98
CA GLY A 396 -33.76 -33.58 -20.09
C GLY A 396 -34.61 -33.37 -18.83
N GLY A 397 -34.35 -32.28 -18.12
CA GLY A 397 -35.34 -31.66 -17.25
C GLY A 397 -36.48 -31.05 -18.06
N ALA A 398 -37.70 -31.47 -17.75
CA ALA A 398 -38.92 -30.77 -18.09
C ALA A 398 -39.56 -30.28 -16.79
N LYS A 399 -39.89 -28.98 -16.72
CA LYS A 399 -41.11 -28.47 -16.10
C LYS A 399 -41.32 -27.00 -16.45
N ARG A 400 -42.40 -26.74 -17.19
CA ARG A 400 -43.18 -25.50 -17.13
C ARG A 400 -44.20 -25.64 -15.99
N ARG A 401 -44.33 -24.64 -15.14
CA ARG A 401 -45.56 -23.83 -14.97
C ARG A 401 -45.25 -22.65 -14.09
#